data_AF-A0A561UKN6-F1
#
_entry.id   AF-A0A561UKN6-F1
#
_cell.length_a   1.000
_cell.length_b   1.000
_cell.length_c   1.000
_cell.angle_alpha   90.00
_cell.angle_beta   90.00
_cell.angle_gamma   90.00
#
_symmetry.space_group_name_H-M   'P 1'
#
loop_
_entity.id
_entity.type
_entity.pdbx_description
1 polymer ?
#
loop_
_entity_poly.entity_id
_entity_poly.type
_entity_poly.pdbx_seq_one_letter_code
_entity_poly.pdbx_strand_id
1 'polypeptide(L)'
;MTVRSAWQLNPGQTRSDSRLAPIGTFAPLDATQTRAGVVPGGTPMLLTGSGMTGSLSIGRAIVQGTATQGAYPVVITAAEPITVANGHASLPRIDSVFLVAYDQLYDTSGQTLAAVVYVQGTAASTPLAPAAPATGTAYLRLWDIAVPAGASAGSPISWGTALTDRRTYTAAVGGITPDGAAVGAYPGQYRDGNGYIERYSGSAWESKVYLGAAGQVVIGSDVSLSRSGAGAMQVNGSLNATGAGGYLLARRTADSAAVTNNTTLAADSALTVNVAANAVYTVTGVLGFQASTTGDIKVQFVGPSGATFDWVATAQDSTGTSAVGTVITGRAAITDAQVFGGRGAGSTNTALINGLLVTSSTAGSFGVQWAQGASDGTGTLMKAASYLLLDRVV
;
A
#
# COMPACT_ATOMS: atom_id res chain seq x y z
N MET A 1 -42.96 6.44 -20.23
CA MET A 1 -42.18 5.28 -19.75
C MET A 1 -40.99 5.80 -18.95
N THR A 2 -40.84 5.30 -17.73
CA THR A 2 -39.79 5.58 -16.74
C THR A 2 -38.36 5.39 -17.19
N VAL A 3 -38.23 4.20 -17.76
CA VAL A 3 -37.01 3.45 -18.01
C VAL A 3 -36.78 3.46 -19.51
N ARG A 4 -35.55 3.74 -19.92
CA ARG A 4 -35.20 3.94 -21.32
C ARG A 4 -33.85 3.30 -21.62
N SER A 5 -33.70 2.66 -22.77
CA SER A 5 -32.42 2.15 -23.29
C SER A 5 -31.94 2.99 -24.47
N ALA A 6 -30.64 2.95 -24.77
CA ALA A 6 -30.14 3.40 -26.06
C ALA A 6 -29.74 2.24 -26.98
N TRP A 7 -29.94 2.46 -28.29
CA TRP A 7 -29.51 1.59 -29.39
C TRP A 7 -30.28 0.27 -29.51
N GLN A 8 -31.41 0.14 -28.81
CA GLN A 8 -32.43 -0.85 -29.14
C GLN A 8 -33.27 -0.32 -30.31
N LEU A 9 -33.20 -0.99 -31.46
CA LEU A 9 -33.90 -0.59 -32.69
C LEU A 9 -35.40 -0.89 -32.58
N ASN A 10 -36.16 0.01 -31.96
CA ASN A 10 -37.63 -0.02 -31.95
C ASN A 10 -38.19 1.39 -32.18
N PRO A 11 -39.44 1.55 -32.69
CA PRO A 11 -39.95 2.83 -33.21
C PRO A 11 -40.24 3.90 -32.14
N GLY A 12 -39.97 3.62 -30.86
CA GLY A 12 -40.23 4.52 -29.74
C GLY A 12 -39.02 5.23 -29.14
N GLN A 13 -37.79 4.92 -29.58
CA GLN A 13 -36.60 5.57 -29.04
C GLN A 13 -36.51 7.02 -29.52
N THR A 14 -36.55 7.97 -28.58
CA THR A 14 -36.45 9.40 -28.88
C THR A 14 -34.98 9.86 -28.86
N ARG A 15 -34.71 11.02 -29.48
CA ARG A 15 -33.40 11.69 -29.38
C ARG A 15 -33.00 11.99 -27.93
N SER A 16 -33.98 12.18 -27.04
CA SER A 16 -33.70 12.40 -25.62
C SER A 16 -33.19 11.13 -24.93
N ASP A 17 -33.64 9.96 -25.38
CA ASP A 17 -33.29 8.68 -24.76
C ASP A 17 -31.83 8.35 -25.03
N SER A 18 -31.38 8.56 -26.26
CA SER A 18 -29.96 8.41 -26.66
C SER A 18 -29.02 9.36 -25.91
N ARG A 19 -29.48 10.56 -25.50
CA ARG A 19 -28.64 11.54 -24.79
C ARG A 19 -28.54 11.27 -23.29
N LEU A 20 -29.61 10.73 -22.69
CA LEU A 20 -29.68 10.49 -21.25
C LEU A 20 -29.07 9.13 -20.86
N ALA A 21 -29.09 8.16 -21.78
CA ALA A 21 -28.43 6.89 -21.58
C ALA A 21 -26.89 7.05 -21.52
N PRO A 22 -26.19 6.26 -20.69
CA PRO A 22 -24.73 6.27 -20.68
C PRO A 22 -24.15 5.89 -22.06
N ILE A 23 -23.18 6.65 -22.56
CA ILE A 23 -22.46 6.38 -23.81
C ILE A 23 -20.95 6.30 -23.56
N GLY A 24 -20.23 5.52 -24.38
CA GLY A 24 -18.77 5.30 -24.28
C GLY A 24 -18.40 3.89 -23.82
N THR A 25 -17.09 3.60 -23.76
CA THR A 25 -16.57 2.30 -23.32
C THR A 25 -16.51 2.23 -21.80
N PHE A 26 -17.09 1.18 -21.23
CA PHE A 26 -17.06 0.89 -19.79
C PHE A 26 -16.06 -0.21 -19.48
N ALA A 27 -15.72 -0.36 -18.21
CA ALA A 27 -14.80 -1.39 -17.75
C ALA A 27 -15.12 -2.75 -18.41
N PRO A 28 -14.18 -3.36 -19.15
CA PRO A 28 -14.43 -4.61 -19.85
C PRO A 28 -14.65 -5.74 -18.84
N LEU A 29 -15.51 -6.69 -19.18
CA LEU A 29 -15.64 -7.97 -18.48
C LEU A 29 -14.79 -9.04 -19.17
N ASP A 30 -14.82 -9.07 -20.50
CA ASP A 30 -13.98 -9.89 -21.36
C ASP A 30 -13.70 -9.17 -22.70
N ALA A 31 -13.33 -9.91 -23.74
CA ALA A 31 -13.02 -9.36 -25.07
C ALA A 31 -14.20 -8.68 -25.78
N THR A 32 -15.45 -9.09 -25.53
CA THR A 32 -16.65 -8.57 -26.20
C THR A 32 -17.74 -8.10 -25.24
N GLN A 33 -17.58 -8.35 -23.94
CA GLN A 33 -18.52 -7.99 -22.89
C GLN A 33 -18.03 -6.84 -22.03
N THR A 34 -18.98 -6.03 -21.60
CA THR A 34 -18.79 -4.93 -20.66
C THR A 34 -19.23 -5.36 -19.26
N ARG A 35 -18.52 -4.88 -18.24
CA ARG A 35 -18.96 -5.08 -16.86
C ARG A 35 -20.24 -4.30 -16.59
N ALA A 36 -21.34 -5.03 -16.40
CA ALA A 36 -22.63 -4.47 -16.01
C ALA A 36 -22.57 -3.78 -14.64
N GLY A 37 -23.44 -2.80 -14.44
CA GLY A 37 -23.61 -2.14 -13.17
C GLY A 37 -24.28 -0.78 -13.27
N VAL A 38 -24.67 -0.26 -12.12
CA VAL A 38 -25.14 1.11 -11.94
C VAL A 38 -23.96 2.07 -12.13
N VAL A 39 -24.18 3.16 -12.85
CA VAL A 39 -23.21 4.24 -13.00
C VAL A 39 -23.31 5.13 -11.76
N PRO A 40 -22.23 5.32 -10.99
CA PRO A 40 -22.24 6.16 -9.79
C PRO A 40 -22.63 7.62 -10.06
N GLY A 41 -23.22 8.27 -9.05
CA GLY A 41 -23.67 9.68 -9.10
C GLY A 41 -24.68 9.97 -7.99
N GLY A 42 -24.21 10.14 -6.74
CA GLY A 42 -25.05 10.11 -5.54
C GLY A 42 -25.40 8.67 -5.12
N THR A 43 -26.67 8.42 -4.75
CA THR A 43 -27.23 7.08 -4.49
C THR A 43 -28.24 6.67 -5.57
N PRO A 44 -27.80 6.43 -6.81
CA PRO A 44 -28.69 6.12 -7.93
C PRO A 44 -29.43 4.79 -7.75
N MET A 45 -30.65 4.69 -8.27
CA MET A 45 -31.49 3.50 -8.17
C MET A 45 -31.66 3.00 -6.72
N LEU A 46 -31.75 3.93 -5.77
CA LEU A 46 -32.05 3.62 -4.37
C LEU A 46 -33.51 3.20 -4.26
N LEU A 47 -33.76 2.07 -3.61
CA LEU A 47 -35.11 1.64 -3.28
C LEU A 47 -35.47 2.14 -1.88
N THR A 48 -36.56 2.87 -1.79
CA THR A 48 -37.20 3.26 -0.52
C THR A 48 -38.65 2.81 -0.54
N GLY A 49 -39.33 2.74 0.60
CA GLY A 49 -40.73 2.33 0.59
C GLY A 49 -41.50 2.60 1.87
N SER A 50 -42.81 2.44 1.76
CA SER A 50 -43.76 2.48 2.87
C SER A 50 -44.94 1.56 2.56
N GLY A 51 -45.55 0.96 3.59
CA GLY A 51 -46.63 0.01 3.38
C GLY A 51 -46.17 -1.19 2.55
N MET A 52 -46.95 -1.55 1.54
CA MET A 52 -46.63 -2.60 0.54
C MET A 52 -46.11 -2.02 -0.78
N THR A 53 -45.62 -0.78 -0.77
CA THR A 53 -45.14 -0.07 -1.96
C THR A 53 -43.74 0.50 -1.78
N GLY A 54 -42.87 0.23 -2.74
CA GLY A 54 -41.55 0.83 -2.87
C GLY A 54 -41.49 1.86 -4.00
N SER A 55 -40.44 2.66 -4.00
CA SER A 55 -40.10 3.61 -5.05
C SER A 55 -38.60 3.51 -5.34
N LEU A 56 -38.27 3.15 -6.57
CA LEU A 56 -36.90 3.08 -7.06
C LEU A 56 -36.51 4.42 -7.68
N SER A 57 -35.48 5.06 -7.14
CA SER A 57 -35.04 6.37 -7.59
C SER A 57 -34.45 6.36 -9.00
N ILE A 58 -34.25 7.56 -9.56
CA ILE A 58 -33.57 7.75 -10.84
C ILE A 58 -32.13 7.23 -10.81
N GLY A 59 -31.57 6.98 -11.99
CA GLY A 59 -30.19 6.53 -12.15
C GLY A 59 -29.86 6.03 -13.55
N ARG A 60 -28.59 5.77 -13.79
CA ARG A 60 -28.07 5.20 -15.05
C ARG A 60 -27.39 3.87 -14.77
N ALA A 61 -27.44 2.94 -15.72
CA ALA A 61 -26.77 1.65 -15.61
C ALA A 61 -26.36 1.12 -16.99
N ILE A 62 -25.43 0.18 -16.97
CA ILE A 62 -25.14 -0.71 -18.10
C ILE A 62 -25.67 -2.10 -17.73
N VAL A 63 -26.52 -2.65 -18.59
CA VAL A 63 -27.07 -4.00 -18.48
C VAL A 63 -26.41 -4.87 -19.54
N GLN A 64 -25.58 -5.84 -19.13
CA GLN A 64 -24.87 -6.72 -20.05
C GLN A 64 -25.74 -7.92 -20.39
N GLY A 65 -25.96 -8.16 -21.69
CA GLY A 65 -26.54 -9.40 -22.20
C GLY A 65 -25.49 -10.47 -22.45
N THR A 66 -25.82 -11.47 -23.24
CA THR A 66 -24.85 -12.45 -23.76
C THR A 66 -23.77 -11.78 -24.63
N ALA A 67 -22.71 -12.51 -24.95
CA ALA A 67 -21.62 -12.00 -25.80
C ALA A 67 -22.10 -11.55 -27.19
N THR A 68 -23.20 -12.12 -27.71
CA THR A 68 -23.79 -11.75 -29.00
C THR A 68 -24.82 -10.64 -28.89
N GLN A 69 -25.46 -10.46 -27.73
CA GLN A 69 -26.37 -9.34 -27.44
C GLN A 69 -25.63 -8.03 -27.17
N GLY A 70 -24.47 -8.11 -26.52
CA GLY A 70 -23.73 -6.92 -26.09
C GLY A 70 -24.36 -6.23 -24.87
N ALA A 71 -24.01 -4.96 -24.68
CA ALA A 71 -24.39 -4.17 -23.52
C ALA A 71 -25.48 -3.15 -23.85
N TYR A 72 -26.48 -3.04 -22.98
CA TYR A 72 -27.57 -2.08 -23.10
C TYR A 72 -27.37 -0.94 -22.08
N PRO A 73 -27.14 0.30 -22.54
CA PRO A 73 -27.15 1.46 -21.66
C PRO A 73 -28.59 1.83 -21.30
N VAL A 74 -28.89 1.91 -20.00
CA VAL A 74 -30.24 2.15 -19.48
C VAL A 74 -30.26 3.36 -18.53
N VAL A 75 -31.35 4.12 -18.57
CA VAL A 75 -31.62 5.25 -17.67
C VAL A 75 -33.03 5.17 -17.09
N ILE A 76 -33.16 5.40 -15.79
CA ILE A 76 -34.41 5.64 -15.08
C ILE A 76 -34.53 7.15 -14.89
N THR A 77 -35.53 7.76 -15.53
CA THR A 77 -35.67 9.22 -15.65
C THR A 77 -36.63 9.83 -14.63
N ALA A 78 -37.46 9.02 -13.99
CA ALA A 78 -38.31 9.39 -12.86
C ALA A 78 -38.46 8.19 -11.93
N ALA A 79 -38.85 8.43 -10.68
CA ALA A 79 -38.98 7.36 -9.68
C ALA A 79 -39.99 6.29 -10.14
N GLU A 80 -39.59 5.03 -10.10
CA GLU A 80 -40.39 3.88 -10.54
C GLU A 80 -41.09 3.22 -9.35
N PRO A 81 -42.44 3.14 -9.34
CA PRO A 81 -43.17 2.49 -8.26
C PRO A 81 -43.01 0.97 -8.33
N ILE A 82 -42.91 0.34 -7.16
CA ILE A 82 -42.83 -1.11 -7.00
C ILE A 82 -43.94 -1.54 -6.05
N THR A 83 -44.88 -2.34 -6.53
CA THR A 83 -45.96 -2.89 -5.71
C THR A 83 -45.59 -4.29 -5.26
N VAL A 84 -45.48 -4.50 -3.95
CA VAL A 84 -45.19 -5.80 -3.34
C VAL A 84 -46.50 -6.47 -2.97
N ALA A 85 -46.71 -7.71 -3.43
CA ALA A 85 -47.90 -8.46 -3.08
C ALA A 85 -47.94 -8.80 -1.57
N ASN A 86 -49.13 -9.05 -1.02
CA ASN A 86 -49.26 -9.51 0.37
C ASN A 86 -48.40 -10.77 0.61
N GLY A 87 -47.80 -10.83 1.80
CA GLY A 87 -47.03 -11.95 2.31
C GLY A 87 -47.89 -13.20 2.46
N HIS A 88 -47.23 -14.37 2.44
CA HIS A 88 -47.91 -15.62 2.78
C HIS A 88 -48.29 -15.62 4.26
N ALA A 89 -49.41 -16.27 4.62
CA ALA A 89 -49.95 -16.21 5.99
C ALA A 89 -48.95 -16.67 7.07
N SER A 90 -48.14 -17.69 6.76
CA SER A 90 -47.26 -18.35 7.75
C SER A 90 -45.80 -18.49 7.35
N LEU A 91 -45.40 -18.07 6.14
CA LEU A 91 -44.04 -18.29 5.63
C LEU A 91 -43.46 -16.99 5.07
N PRO A 92 -42.19 -16.68 5.34
CA PRO A 92 -41.53 -15.55 4.70
C PRO A 92 -41.18 -15.86 3.23
N ARG A 93 -40.85 -14.82 2.47
CA ARG A 93 -40.24 -14.93 1.14
C ARG A 93 -39.25 -13.80 0.87
N ILE A 94 -38.44 -13.94 -0.17
CA ILE A 94 -37.59 -12.87 -0.68
C ILE A 94 -38.08 -12.51 -2.06
N ASP A 95 -38.44 -11.25 -2.28
CA ASP A 95 -38.80 -10.72 -3.60
C ASP A 95 -37.60 -9.94 -4.18
N SER A 96 -37.60 -9.63 -5.47
CA SER A 96 -36.43 -9.00 -6.10
C SER A 96 -36.78 -8.02 -7.21
N VAL A 97 -35.93 -7.00 -7.33
CA VAL A 97 -36.09 -5.92 -8.31
C VAL A 97 -34.92 -5.97 -9.29
N PHE A 98 -35.25 -6.06 -10.57
CA PHE A 98 -34.29 -6.12 -11.66
C PHE A 98 -34.46 -4.93 -12.59
N LEU A 99 -33.37 -4.45 -13.15
CA LEU A 99 -33.37 -3.67 -14.38
C LEU A 99 -33.15 -4.64 -15.54
N VAL A 100 -34.05 -4.63 -16.51
CA VAL A 100 -34.10 -5.62 -17.59
C VAL A 100 -34.09 -4.90 -18.93
N ALA A 101 -33.29 -5.39 -19.87
CA ALA A 101 -33.36 -4.99 -21.27
C ALA A 101 -33.89 -6.20 -22.06
N TYR A 102 -35.15 -6.11 -22.47
CA TYR A 102 -35.77 -7.06 -23.38
C TYR A 102 -35.31 -6.75 -24.80
N ASP A 103 -34.96 -7.80 -25.53
CA ASP A 103 -34.55 -7.76 -26.93
C ASP A 103 -35.09 -9.00 -27.64
N GLN A 104 -36.19 -8.82 -28.36
CA GLN A 104 -36.90 -9.88 -29.09
C GLN A 104 -36.03 -10.64 -30.10
N LEU A 105 -34.88 -10.09 -30.52
CA LEU A 105 -33.95 -10.79 -31.40
C LEU A 105 -33.25 -11.95 -30.68
N TYR A 106 -33.14 -11.87 -29.36
CA TYR A 106 -32.34 -12.77 -28.55
C TYR A 106 -33.10 -13.38 -27.37
N ASP A 107 -34.26 -12.83 -27.00
CA ASP A 107 -35.15 -13.40 -25.98
C ASP A 107 -36.53 -13.76 -26.55
N THR A 108 -37.30 -14.51 -25.76
CA THR A 108 -38.65 -14.98 -26.13
C THR A 108 -39.76 -14.05 -25.66
N SER A 109 -39.42 -12.83 -25.20
CA SER A 109 -40.40 -11.91 -24.61
C SER A 109 -41.32 -11.27 -25.66
N GLY A 110 -40.90 -11.26 -26.93
CA GLY A 110 -41.56 -10.55 -28.02
C GLY A 110 -41.50 -9.02 -27.86
N GLN A 111 -40.62 -8.51 -26.99
CA GLN A 111 -40.50 -7.09 -26.66
C GLN A 111 -39.08 -6.59 -26.91
N THR A 112 -38.96 -5.32 -27.27
CA THR A 112 -37.68 -4.61 -27.31
C THR A 112 -37.83 -3.31 -26.52
N LEU A 113 -37.56 -3.39 -25.22
CA LEU A 113 -37.69 -2.30 -24.25
C LEU A 113 -36.80 -2.51 -23.02
N ALA A 114 -36.53 -1.45 -22.27
CA ALA A 114 -35.98 -1.55 -20.92
C ALA A 114 -37.06 -1.32 -19.85
N ALA A 115 -37.04 -2.12 -18.80
CA ALA A 115 -38.02 -2.06 -17.72
C ALA A 115 -37.39 -2.34 -16.35
N VAL A 116 -38.01 -1.79 -15.31
CA VAL A 116 -37.85 -2.27 -13.93
C VAL A 116 -38.84 -3.41 -13.75
N VAL A 117 -38.34 -4.57 -13.35
CA VAL A 117 -39.14 -5.80 -13.19
C VAL A 117 -39.06 -6.25 -11.74
N TYR A 118 -40.22 -6.33 -11.11
CA TYR A 118 -40.39 -6.98 -9.81
C TYR A 118 -40.70 -8.45 -10.01
N VAL A 119 -39.95 -9.30 -9.32
CA VAL A 119 -40.15 -10.76 -9.31
C VAL A 119 -40.44 -11.18 -7.88
N GLN A 120 -41.63 -11.72 -7.67
CA GLN A 120 -42.02 -12.30 -6.40
C GLN A 120 -41.31 -13.64 -6.20
N GLY A 121 -40.76 -13.86 -5.01
CA GLY A 121 -40.19 -15.14 -4.63
C GLY A 121 -41.22 -16.16 -4.17
N THR A 122 -40.74 -17.36 -3.89
CA THR A 122 -41.53 -18.46 -3.34
C THR A 122 -41.46 -18.43 -1.83
N ALA A 123 -42.61 -18.55 -1.16
CA ALA A 123 -42.68 -18.63 0.29
C ALA A 123 -42.11 -19.95 0.81
N ALA A 124 -41.20 -19.88 1.78
CA ALA A 124 -40.53 -21.05 2.36
C ALA A 124 -40.02 -20.71 3.77
N SER A 125 -39.73 -21.74 4.58
CA SER A 125 -39.11 -21.55 5.90
C SER A 125 -37.69 -20.98 5.80
N THR A 126 -36.98 -21.26 4.71
CA THR A 126 -35.69 -20.67 4.34
C THR A 126 -35.79 -20.10 2.93
N PRO A 127 -36.37 -18.90 2.77
CA PRO A 127 -36.68 -18.38 1.46
C PRO A 127 -35.41 -18.04 0.68
N LEU A 128 -35.41 -18.38 -0.60
CA LEU A 128 -34.36 -18.02 -1.52
C LEU A 128 -34.83 -16.89 -2.42
N ALA A 129 -33.87 -16.03 -2.73
CA ALA A 129 -34.07 -14.92 -3.64
C ALA A 129 -34.38 -15.46 -5.05
N PRO A 130 -35.43 -14.98 -5.75
CA PRO A 130 -35.81 -15.52 -7.04
C PRO A 130 -34.69 -15.39 -8.08
N ALA A 131 -34.73 -16.31 -9.05
CA ALA A 131 -33.87 -16.27 -10.22
C ALA A 131 -34.16 -15.02 -11.06
N ALA A 132 -33.25 -14.70 -11.96
CA ALA A 132 -33.47 -13.63 -12.92
C ALA A 132 -34.72 -13.88 -13.78
N PRO A 133 -35.32 -12.81 -14.35
CA PRO A 133 -36.36 -12.94 -15.37
C PRO A 133 -35.91 -13.83 -16.55
N ALA A 134 -36.89 -14.30 -17.34
CA ALA A 134 -36.79 -15.30 -18.41
C ALA A 134 -35.40 -15.48 -19.05
N THR A 135 -35.01 -16.74 -19.23
CA THR A 135 -33.73 -17.15 -19.85
C THR A 135 -33.46 -16.38 -21.15
N GLY A 136 -32.26 -15.83 -21.29
CA GLY A 136 -31.85 -15.05 -22.47
C GLY A 136 -32.04 -13.54 -22.34
N THR A 137 -32.73 -13.05 -21.30
CA THR A 137 -32.88 -11.60 -21.10
C THR A 137 -31.62 -11.00 -20.47
N ALA A 138 -31.22 -9.80 -20.90
CA ALA A 138 -30.17 -9.04 -20.25
C ALA A 138 -30.71 -8.36 -18.99
N TYR A 139 -30.05 -8.53 -17.83
CA TYR A 139 -30.55 -8.01 -16.56
C TYR A 139 -29.45 -7.53 -15.61
N LEU A 140 -29.85 -6.67 -14.68
CA LEU A 140 -29.08 -6.26 -13.51
C LEU A 140 -29.98 -6.34 -12.28
N ARG A 141 -29.62 -7.18 -11.30
CA ARG A 141 -30.32 -7.26 -10.02
C ARG A 141 -29.96 -6.04 -9.18
N LEU A 142 -30.96 -5.31 -8.69
CA LEU A 142 -30.76 -4.08 -7.92
C LEU A 142 -30.99 -4.30 -6.42
N TRP A 143 -32.09 -4.95 -6.06
CA TRP A 143 -32.50 -5.10 -4.67
C TRP A 143 -33.16 -6.45 -4.42
N ASP A 144 -32.97 -6.96 -3.20
CA ASP A 144 -33.84 -7.97 -2.62
C ASP A 144 -34.68 -7.35 -1.50
N ILE A 145 -35.92 -7.83 -1.39
CA ILE A 145 -36.91 -7.37 -0.42
C ILE A 145 -37.33 -8.59 0.42
N ALA A 146 -36.97 -8.60 1.70
CA ALA A 146 -37.47 -9.58 2.64
C ALA A 146 -38.94 -9.27 2.98
N VAL A 147 -39.83 -10.19 2.63
CA VAL A 147 -41.26 -10.07 2.93
C VAL A 147 -41.61 -11.06 4.06
N PRO A 148 -41.92 -10.56 5.26
CA PRO A 148 -42.25 -11.43 6.40
C PRO A 148 -43.59 -12.14 6.18
N ALA A 149 -43.80 -13.23 6.93
CA ALA A 149 -45.10 -13.89 7.00
C ALA A 149 -46.17 -12.89 7.48
N GLY A 150 -47.35 -12.92 6.85
CA GLY A 150 -48.47 -12.02 7.17
C GLY A 150 -48.31 -10.57 6.71
N ALA A 151 -47.23 -10.23 5.97
CA ALA A 151 -47.04 -8.88 5.46
C ALA A 151 -48.24 -8.42 4.63
N SER A 152 -48.80 -7.25 4.93
CA SER A 152 -49.97 -6.71 4.24
C SER A 152 -50.10 -5.21 4.50
N ALA A 153 -51.13 -4.56 3.93
CA ALA A 153 -51.40 -3.15 4.24
C ALA A 153 -51.62 -2.89 5.75
N GLY A 154 -52.19 -3.86 6.48
CA GLY A 154 -52.39 -3.76 7.94
C GLY A 154 -51.18 -4.15 8.80
N SER A 155 -50.23 -4.88 8.21
CA SER A 155 -48.96 -5.28 8.86
C SER A 155 -47.83 -5.17 7.83
N PRO A 156 -47.34 -3.95 7.56
CA PRO A 156 -46.53 -3.68 6.36
C PRO A 156 -45.07 -4.13 6.50
N ILE A 157 -44.38 -4.11 5.35
CA ILE A 157 -42.94 -4.37 5.28
C ILE A 157 -42.18 -3.29 6.07
N SER A 158 -41.23 -3.74 6.89
CA SER A 158 -40.29 -2.85 7.59
C SER A 158 -39.12 -2.48 6.66
N TRP A 159 -39.34 -1.50 5.77
CA TRP A 159 -38.43 -1.15 4.68
C TRP A 159 -36.99 -0.82 5.12
N GLY A 160 -36.79 -0.24 6.31
CA GLY A 160 -35.45 0.09 6.81
C GLY A 160 -34.53 -1.11 7.04
N THR A 161 -35.10 -2.31 7.21
CA THR A 161 -34.34 -3.55 7.45
C THR A 161 -34.66 -4.66 6.44
N ALA A 162 -35.70 -4.50 5.64
CA ALA A 162 -36.13 -5.50 4.66
C ALA A 162 -35.27 -5.53 3.39
N LEU A 163 -34.48 -4.48 3.13
CA LEU A 163 -33.73 -4.32 1.89
C LEU A 163 -32.33 -4.91 1.99
N THR A 164 -31.96 -5.72 1.01
CA THR A 164 -30.56 -6.09 0.75
C THR A 164 -30.12 -5.45 -0.55
N ASP A 165 -29.08 -4.62 -0.50
CA ASP A 165 -28.51 -3.97 -1.68
C ASP A 165 -27.78 -5.00 -2.55
N ARG A 166 -28.22 -5.13 -3.81
CA ARG A 166 -27.61 -6.02 -4.80
C ARG A 166 -26.98 -5.24 -5.95
N ARG A 167 -27.02 -3.90 -5.91
CA ARG A 167 -26.46 -3.05 -6.96
C ARG A 167 -24.96 -3.32 -7.06
N THR A 168 -24.54 -3.76 -8.24
CA THR A 168 -23.15 -3.68 -8.66
C THR A 168 -22.95 -2.35 -9.38
N TYR A 169 -21.74 -1.79 -9.31
CA TYR A 169 -21.41 -0.50 -9.95
C TYR A 169 -20.43 -0.69 -11.09
N THR A 170 -20.49 0.14 -12.12
CA THR A 170 -19.54 0.16 -13.24
C THR A 170 -19.07 1.58 -13.56
N ALA A 171 -17.96 1.72 -14.28
CA ALA A 171 -17.39 3.02 -14.66
C ALA A 171 -16.84 2.97 -16.09
N ALA A 172 -16.72 4.14 -16.71
CA ALA A 172 -16.04 4.29 -17.99
C ALA A 172 -14.56 3.87 -17.88
N VAL A 173 -13.99 3.34 -18.97
CA VAL A 173 -12.55 3.00 -19.02
C VAL A 173 -11.71 4.27 -18.85
N GLY A 174 -10.66 4.20 -18.02
CA GLY A 174 -9.72 5.33 -17.79
C GLY A 174 -10.12 6.31 -16.69
N GLY A 175 -11.00 5.91 -15.75
CA GLY A 175 -11.64 6.76 -14.73
C GLY A 175 -10.75 7.42 -13.66
N ILE A 176 -9.77 8.23 -14.07
CA ILE A 176 -9.14 9.29 -13.27
C ILE A 176 -9.53 10.60 -13.95
N THR A 177 -10.38 11.39 -13.31
CA THR A 177 -10.75 12.71 -13.86
C THR A 177 -9.60 13.70 -13.65
N PRO A 178 -9.33 14.63 -14.57
CA PRO A 178 -8.39 15.72 -14.32
C PRO A 178 -8.90 16.66 -13.22
N ASP A 179 -8.00 17.51 -12.71
CA ASP A 179 -8.34 18.49 -11.69
C ASP A 179 -9.46 19.44 -12.16
N GLY A 180 -10.30 19.85 -11.22
CA GLY A 180 -11.44 20.72 -11.48
C GLY A 180 -12.18 21.09 -10.20
N ALA A 181 -12.81 22.27 -10.20
CA ALA A 181 -13.53 22.83 -9.03
C ALA A 181 -14.79 22.05 -8.59
N ALA A 182 -15.05 20.88 -9.17
CA ALA A 182 -16.23 20.08 -8.86
C ALA A 182 -16.04 19.25 -7.57
N VAL A 183 -17.07 19.27 -6.72
CA VAL A 183 -17.20 18.31 -5.61
C VAL A 183 -17.30 16.89 -6.19
N GLY A 184 -16.69 15.90 -5.53
CA GLY A 184 -16.76 14.53 -5.99
C GLY A 184 -18.20 14.00 -5.98
N ALA A 185 -18.52 13.17 -6.96
CA ALA A 185 -19.88 12.69 -7.21
C ALA A 185 -20.26 11.48 -6.35
N TYR A 186 -19.28 10.72 -5.87
CA TYR A 186 -19.49 9.52 -5.04
C TYR A 186 -18.22 9.14 -4.25
N PRO A 187 -18.35 8.56 -3.04
CA PRO A 187 -17.21 8.03 -2.30
C PRO A 187 -16.41 7.02 -3.13
N GLY A 188 -15.11 7.24 -3.26
CA GLY A 188 -14.20 6.40 -4.04
C GLY A 188 -13.94 6.85 -5.48
N GLN A 189 -14.51 7.97 -5.93
CA GLN A 189 -14.09 8.61 -7.18
C GLN A 189 -12.60 9.01 -7.10
N TYR A 190 -11.84 8.77 -8.17
CA TYR A 190 -10.45 9.19 -8.29
C TYR A 190 -10.29 10.37 -9.26
N ARG A 191 -9.39 11.30 -8.92
CA ARG A 191 -8.94 12.38 -9.80
C ARG A 191 -7.42 12.59 -9.71
N ASP A 192 -6.85 13.25 -10.71
CA ASP A 192 -5.50 13.80 -10.70
C ASP A 192 -5.60 15.31 -10.46
N GLY A 193 -5.32 15.74 -9.22
CA GLY A 193 -5.51 17.13 -8.79
C GLY A 193 -4.48 17.56 -7.75
N ASN A 194 -4.15 18.85 -7.72
CA ASN A 194 -3.07 19.39 -6.88
C ASN A 194 -1.70 18.67 -7.04
N GLY A 195 -1.46 18.03 -8.20
CA GLY A 195 -0.25 17.25 -8.46
C GLY A 195 -0.21 15.86 -7.81
N TYR A 196 -1.35 15.35 -7.31
CA TYR A 196 -1.48 14.04 -6.68
C TYR A 196 -2.72 13.29 -7.18
N ILE A 197 -2.70 11.96 -7.01
CA ILE A 197 -3.94 11.18 -7.09
C ILE A 197 -4.75 11.44 -5.82
N GLU A 198 -5.98 11.90 -6.00
CA GLU A 198 -6.92 12.16 -4.92
C GLU A 198 -8.11 11.21 -5.00
N ARG A 199 -8.60 10.78 -3.84
CA ARG A 199 -9.82 9.96 -3.70
C ARG A 199 -10.88 10.77 -2.96
N TYR A 200 -12.10 10.84 -3.52
CA TYR A 200 -13.22 11.49 -2.83
C TYR A 200 -13.74 10.62 -1.68
N SER A 201 -13.87 11.18 -0.48
CA SER A 201 -14.36 10.45 0.71
C SER A 201 -15.88 10.39 0.82
N GLY A 202 -16.58 11.21 0.03
CA GLY A 202 -18.01 11.46 0.18
C GLY A 202 -18.31 12.90 0.62
N SER A 203 -17.35 13.56 1.25
CA SER A 203 -17.45 14.95 1.71
C SER A 203 -16.27 15.83 1.28
N ALA A 204 -15.10 15.25 1.01
CA ALA A 204 -13.91 15.99 0.59
C ALA A 204 -13.03 15.17 -0.37
N TRP A 205 -12.23 15.88 -1.16
CA TRP A 205 -11.11 15.29 -1.89
C TRP A 205 -9.93 15.11 -0.95
N GLU A 206 -9.32 13.94 -0.99
CA GLU A 206 -8.19 13.61 -0.12
C GLU A 206 -7.03 13.09 -0.95
N SER A 207 -5.86 13.70 -0.75
CA SER A 207 -4.58 13.28 -1.34
C SER A 207 -4.03 12.05 -0.62
N LYS A 208 -4.86 10.99 -0.53
CA LYS A 208 -4.57 9.76 0.20
C LYS A 208 -5.04 8.54 -0.58
N VAL A 209 -4.22 7.50 -0.59
CA VAL A 209 -4.63 6.14 -0.93
C VAL A 209 -4.98 5.42 0.37
N TYR A 210 -6.24 5.01 0.51
CA TYR A 210 -6.68 4.22 1.66
C TYR A 210 -6.31 2.75 1.46
N LEU A 211 -5.18 2.39 2.04
CA LEU A 211 -4.82 1.00 2.24
C LEU A 211 -5.50 0.54 3.53
N GLY A 212 -6.47 -0.37 3.43
CA GLY A 212 -7.09 -0.98 4.61
C GLY A 212 -6.07 -1.70 5.49
N ALA A 213 -6.53 -2.43 6.51
CA ALA A 213 -5.62 -3.11 7.44
C ALA A 213 -4.64 -4.09 6.78
N ALA A 214 -4.94 -4.60 5.59
CA ALA A 214 -4.11 -5.48 4.79
C ALA A 214 -3.63 -4.85 3.46
N GLY A 215 -3.85 -3.55 3.26
CA GLY A 215 -3.43 -2.87 2.03
C GLY A 215 -1.92 -2.59 2.03
N GLN A 216 -1.33 -2.65 0.85
CA GLN A 216 0.08 -2.30 0.62
C GLN A 216 0.23 -1.42 -0.63
N VAL A 217 1.18 -0.49 -0.60
CA VAL A 217 1.71 0.13 -1.81
C VAL A 217 2.89 -0.74 -2.26
N VAL A 218 2.83 -1.27 -3.48
CA VAL A 218 3.94 -2.01 -4.08
C VAL A 218 4.61 -1.11 -5.12
N ILE A 219 5.92 -0.94 -5.01
CA ILE A 219 6.75 -0.19 -5.95
C ILE A 219 7.66 -1.21 -6.64
N GLY A 220 7.47 -1.40 -7.94
CA GLY A 220 8.14 -2.48 -8.67
C GLY A 220 7.65 -3.84 -8.20
N SER A 221 8.57 -4.80 -8.07
CA SER A 221 8.27 -6.18 -7.64
C SER A 221 8.84 -6.53 -6.27
N ASP A 222 9.62 -5.63 -5.68
CA ASP A 222 10.54 -5.92 -4.57
C ASP A 222 10.39 -4.97 -3.38
N VAL A 223 9.76 -3.81 -3.55
CA VAL A 223 9.52 -2.87 -2.46
C VAL A 223 8.03 -2.79 -2.15
N SER A 224 7.66 -3.04 -0.90
CA SER A 224 6.32 -2.76 -0.41
C SER A 224 6.31 -1.94 0.88
N LEU A 225 5.35 -1.01 0.93
CA LEU A 225 4.98 -0.25 2.11
C LEU A 225 3.65 -0.77 2.61
N SER A 226 3.63 -1.33 3.81
CA SER A 226 2.42 -1.87 4.42
C SER A 226 2.27 -1.37 5.85
N ARG A 227 1.03 -1.41 6.34
CA ARG A 227 0.74 -1.13 7.74
C ARG A 227 0.92 -2.41 8.54
N SER A 228 1.90 -2.46 9.44
CA SER A 228 2.09 -3.61 10.35
C SER A 228 1.26 -3.51 11.62
N GLY A 229 0.74 -2.32 11.94
CA GLY A 229 -0.11 -2.07 13.11
C GLY A 229 -0.60 -0.62 13.17
N ALA A 230 -1.35 -0.27 14.21
CA ALA A 230 -1.74 1.13 14.45
C ALA A 230 -0.47 1.96 14.69
N GLY A 231 -0.27 3.03 13.89
CA GLY A 231 0.91 3.89 13.99
C GLY A 231 2.23 3.26 13.50
N ALA A 232 2.21 2.04 12.98
CA ALA A 232 3.40 1.32 12.55
C ALA A 232 3.40 1.06 11.04
N MET A 233 4.49 1.46 10.39
CA MET A 233 4.77 1.16 8.98
C MET A 233 5.84 0.07 8.91
N GLN A 234 5.64 -0.91 8.03
CA GLN A 234 6.64 -1.89 7.67
C GLN A 234 7.13 -1.60 6.25
N VAL A 235 8.46 -1.60 6.10
CA VAL A 235 9.15 -1.59 4.81
C VAL A 235 9.70 -2.99 4.60
N ASN A 236 9.19 -3.72 3.61
CA ASN A 236 9.79 -4.99 3.21
C ASN A 236 10.85 -4.69 2.15
N GLY A 237 12.09 -4.50 2.60
CA GLY A 237 13.22 -4.01 1.79
C GLY A 237 14.22 -3.22 2.63
N SER A 238 15.14 -2.50 1.97
CA SER A 238 16.05 -1.58 2.68
C SER A 238 15.39 -0.23 2.95
N LEU A 239 15.55 0.30 4.16
CA LEU A 239 15.21 1.68 4.50
C LEU A 239 16.49 2.51 4.56
N ASN A 240 16.61 3.51 3.67
CA ASN A 240 17.71 4.47 3.71
C ASN A 240 17.20 5.82 4.24
N ALA A 241 17.44 6.08 5.52
CA ALA A 241 17.17 7.36 6.14
C ALA A 241 18.41 8.26 6.02
N THR A 242 18.30 9.34 5.24
CA THR A 242 19.42 10.28 5.01
C THR A 242 19.52 11.38 6.08
N GLY A 243 18.50 11.54 6.92
CA GLY A 243 18.47 12.51 8.03
C GLY A 243 18.82 11.90 9.39
N ALA A 244 18.55 12.65 10.48
CA ALA A 244 18.69 12.14 11.84
C ALA A 244 17.86 10.86 12.04
N GLY A 245 18.41 9.89 12.77
CA GLY A 245 17.87 8.53 12.90
C GLY A 245 18.30 7.55 11.79
N GLY A 246 19.12 8.00 10.83
CA GLY A 246 19.78 7.13 9.86
C GLY A 246 20.99 6.40 10.44
N TYR A 247 21.20 5.16 10.01
CA TYR A 247 22.30 4.29 10.43
C TYR A 247 23.24 4.05 9.26
N LEU A 248 24.55 4.16 9.50
CA LEU A 248 25.59 3.72 8.57
C LEU A 248 26.38 2.58 9.22
N LEU A 249 26.56 1.48 8.50
CA LEU A 249 27.31 0.31 8.97
C LEU A 249 28.49 0.01 8.04
N ALA A 250 29.69 0.08 8.60
CA ALA A 250 30.88 -0.52 8.01
C ALA A 250 31.12 -1.85 8.72
N ARG A 251 31.16 -2.96 7.99
CA ARG A 251 31.46 -4.29 8.58
C ARG A 251 32.40 -5.06 7.69
N ARG A 252 33.46 -5.59 8.29
CA ARG A 252 34.35 -6.50 7.58
C ARG A 252 33.78 -7.93 7.58
N THR A 253 33.74 -8.56 6.41
CA THR A 253 33.20 -9.91 6.21
C THR A 253 34.25 -11.02 6.20
N ALA A 254 35.52 -10.68 5.99
CA ALA A 254 36.67 -11.61 5.98
C ALA A 254 37.88 -10.97 6.68
N ASP A 255 38.90 -11.71 7.09
CA ASP A 255 40.10 -11.10 7.67
C ASP A 255 40.84 -10.21 6.65
N SER A 256 41.50 -9.16 7.12
CA SER A 256 42.39 -8.36 6.28
C SER A 256 43.62 -9.18 5.83
N ALA A 257 44.31 -8.70 4.81
CA ALA A 257 45.69 -9.13 4.60
C ALA A 257 46.55 -8.77 5.83
N ALA A 258 47.56 -9.58 6.12
CA ALA A 258 48.48 -9.33 7.20
C ALA A 258 49.46 -8.19 6.86
N VAL A 259 49.64 -7.26 7.79
CA VAL A 259 50.68 -6.24 7.73
C VAL A 259 51.91 -6.75 8.50
N THR A 260 53.07 -6.75 7.85
CA THR A 260 54.37 -7.12 8.43
C THR A 260 55.41 -6.04 8.14
N ASN A 261 56.34 -5.84 9.08
CA ASN A 261 57.43 -4.86 9.01
C ASN A 261 57.00 -3.46 8.56
N ASN A 262 55.79 -3.01 8.91
CA ASN A 262 55.24 -1.75 8.45
C ASN A 262 54.37 -1.08 9.51
N THR A 263 54.78 0.12 9.89
CA THR A 263 54.13 0.95 10.91
C THR A 263 53.37 2.15 10.32
N THR A 264 53.31 2.24 9.00
CA THR A 264 52.64 3.29 8.23
C THR A 264 51.15 3.01 8.16
N LEU A 265 50.35 3.92 8.72
CA LEU A 265 48.90 3.81 8.73
C LEU A 265 48.34 3.78 7.30
N ALA A 266 47.48 2.79 7.04
CA ALA A 266 46.75 2.66 5.80
C ALA A 266 45.25 2.58 6.08
N ALA A 267 44.43 3.15 5.18
CA ALA A 267 42.99 3.09 5.29
C ALA A 267 42.49 1.66 5.09
N ASP A 268 41.54 1.26 5.94
CA ASP A 268 40.86 0.00 5.77
C ASP A 268 39.65 0.13 4.84
N SER A 269 39.67 -0.61 3.75
CA SER A 269 38.63 -0.53 2.71
C SER A 269 37.28 -1.07 3.14
N ALA A 270 37.21 -1.95 4.15
CA ALA A 270 35.96 -2.55 4.64
C ALA A 270 35.37 -1.80 5.84
N LEU A 271 36.20 -1.08 6.61
CA LEU A 271 35.79 -0.28 7.75
C LEU A 271 35.72 1.22 7.42
N THR A 272 35.04 1.54 6.32
CA THR A 272 34.83 2.90 5.84
C THR A 272 33.37 3.10 5.44
N VAL A 273 32.81 4.27 5.77
CA VAL A 273 31.47 4.72 5.36
C VAL A 273 31.52 6.14 4.81
N ASN A 274 30.56 6.50 3.97
CA ASN A 274 30.40 7.89 3.52
C ASN A 274 29.46 8.64 4.48
N VAL A 275 29.95 9.72 5.07
CA VAL A 275 29.21 10.59 5.98
C VAL A 275 28.82 11.89 5.27
N ALA A 276 27.68 12.45 5.65
CA ALA A 276 27.17 13.70 5.10
C ALA A 276 27.92 14.91 5.65
N ALA A 277 27.86 16.04 4.93
CA ALA A 277 28.30 17.33 5.43
C ALA A 277 27.33 17.87 6.49
N ASN A 278 27.83 18.73 7.38
CA ASN A 278 27.06 19.42 8.42
C ASN A 278 26.23 18.45 9.28
N ALA A 279 26.83 17.33 9.68
CA ALA A 279 26.15 16.25 10.38
C ALA A 279 26.91 15.86 11.64
N VAL A 280 26.19 15.29 12.61
CA VAL A 280 26.76 14.73 13.83
C VAL A 280 26.36 13.27 13.93
N TYR A 281 27.33 12.41 14.26
CA TYR A 281 27.12 10.98 14.41
C TYR A 281 27.64 10.49 15.75
N THR A 282 26.86 9.66 16.45
CA THR A 282 27.42 8.78 17.49
C THR A 282 28.05 7.58 16.81
N VAL A 283 29.31 7.31 17.13
CA VAL A 283 30.06 6.20 16.55
C VAL A 283 30.27 5.14 17.62
N THR A 284 29.86 3.92 17.35
CA THR A 284 30.15 2.75 18.16
C THR A 284 30.78 1.66 17.30
N GLY A 285 31.64 0.83 17.87
CA GLY A 285 32.27 -0.21 17.07
C GLY A 285 33.08 -1.22 17.87
N VAL A 286 33.39 -2.32 17.20
CA VAL A 286 34.32 -3.35 17.70
C VAL A 286 35.36 -3.57 16.63
N LEU A 287 36.62 -3.37 16.99
CA LEU A 287 37.77 -3.74 16.16
C LEU A 287 38.35 -5.04 16.73
N GLY A 288 38.12 -6.15 16.03
CA GLY A 288 38.80 -7.41 16.32
C GLY A 288 40.14 -7.41 15.59
N PHE A 289 41.23 -7.76 16.27
CA PHE A 289 42.56 -7.78 15.67
C PHE A 289 43.40 -8.94 16.20
N GLN A 290 44.42 -9.32 15.43
CA GLN A 290 45.48 -10.21 15.86
C GLN A 290 46.81 -9.48 15.66
N ALA A 291 47.67 -9.49 16.67
CA ALA A 291 49.01 -8.93 16.59
C ALA A 291 49.96 -9.70 17.54
N SER A 292 51.25 -9.70 17.26
CA SER A 292 52.25 -10.13 18.24
C SER A 292 52.33 -9.12 19.39
N THR A 293 52.89 -9.54 20.53
CA THR A 293 53.15 -8.65 21.68
C THR A 293 54.24 -7.60 21.41
N THR A 294 54.96 -7.74 20.30
CA THR A 294 55.97 -6.77 19.85
C THR A 294 55.39 -5.85 18.79
N GLY A 295 54.65 -6.43 17.84
CA GLY A 295 54.10 -5.71 16.69
C GLY A 295 52.93 -4.82 17.08
N ASP A 296 52.04 -5.29 17.96
CA ASP A 296 50.80 -4.61 18.34
C ASP A 296 49.96 -4.11 17.15
N ILE A 297 48.82 -3.47 17.40
CA ILE A 297 48.09 -2.75 16.33
C ILE A 297 48.05 -1.26 16.62
N LYS A 298 48.43 -0.46 15.62
CA LYS A 298 48.27 0.99 15.63
C LYS A 298 46.99 1.34 14.90
N VAL A 299 46.13 2.14 15.52
CA VAL A 299 44.82 2.53 14.98
C VAL A 299 44.64 4.03 15.07
N GLN A 300 44.12 4.61 13.99
CA GLN A 300 43.69 6.01 13.89
C GLN A 300 42.38 6.06 13.09
N PHE A 301 41.64 7.16 13.20
CA PHE A 301 40.50 7.43 12.33
C PHE A 301 40.83 8.52 11.30
N VAL A 302 40.17 8.44 10.15
CA VAL A 302 40.22 9.50 9.15
C VAL A 302 38.80 9.89 8.77
N GLY A 303 38.58 11.18 8.54
CA GLY A 303 37.29 11.73 8.15
C GLY A 303 37.44 12.76 7.02
N PRO A 304 36.32 13.31 6.54
CA PRO A 304 36.33 14.40 5.57
C PRO A 304 37.09 15.63 6.10
N SER A 305 37.50 16.52 5.20
CA SER A 305 38.17 17.77 5.58
C SER A 305 37.33 18.58 6.58
N GLY A 306 37.95 18.96 7.69
CA GLY A 306 37.31 19.70 8.78
C GLY A 306 36.45 18.86 9.72
N ALA A 307 36.41 17.53 9.55
CA ALA A 307 35.73 16.65 10.51
C ALA A 307 36.53 16.48 11.80
N THR A 308 35.82 16.40 12.93
CA THR A 308 36.39 16.08 14.24
C THR A 308 35.78 14.81 14.77
N PHE A 309 36.57 14.01 15.48
CA PHE A 309 36.10 12.81 16.18
C PHE A 309 36.74 12.79 17.56
N ASP A 310 35.94 13.01 18.61
CA ASP A 310 36.36 12.78 20.00
C ASP A 310 35.97 11.34 20.34
N TRP A 311 36.96 10.49 20.60
CA TRP A 311 36.76 9.05 20.72
C TRP A 311 37.58 8.43 21.84
N VAL A 312 37.15 7.26 22.28
CA VAL A 312 37.84 6.42 23.25
C VAL A 312 37.88 4.99 22.74
N ALA A 313 39.02 4.34 22.92
CA ALA A 313 39.14 2.89 22.85
C ALA A 313 39.10 2.31 24.25
N THR A 314 38.27 1.30 24.48
CA THR A 314 38.50 0.33 25.54
C THR A 314 39.18 -0.88 24.93
N ALA A 315 40.49 -0.92 25.06
CA ALA A 315 41.37 -1.93 24.50
C ALA A 315 42.52 -2.21 25.45
N GLN A 316 43.19 -3.35 25.26
CA GLN A 316 44.42 -3.65 25.98
C GLN A 316 45.50 -2.61 25.66
N ASP A 317 46.14 -2.08 26.70
CA ASP A 317 47.30 -1.20 26.52
C ASP A 317 48.47 -1.94 25.86
N SER A 318 49.31 -1.23 25.10
CA SER A 318 50.49 -1.77 24.40
C SER A 318 51.50 -2.50 25.31
N THR A 319 51.49 -2.23 26.63
CA THR A 319 52.33 -2.96 27.59
C THR A 319 51.75 -4.34 27.99
N GLY A 320 50.49 -4.61 27.64
CA GLY A 320 49.78 -5.82 28.02
C GLY A 320 50.05 -7.00 27.07
N THR A 321 50.42 -8.15 27.64
CA THR A 321 50.74 -9.37 26.87
C THR A 321 49.83 -10.57 27.18
N SER A 322 48.95 -10.44 28.19
CA SER A 322 48.09 -11.52 28.70
C SER A 322 46.60 -11.28 28.40
N ALA A 323 45.75 -12.29 28.62
CA ALA A 323 44.30 -12.17 28.37
C ALA A 323 43.60 -11.16 29.29
N VAL A 324 44.22 -10.88 30.44
CA VAL A 324 43.76 -9.91 31.44
C VAL A 324 44.86 -8.88 31.61
N GLY A 325 44.51 -7.61 31.69
CA GLY A 325 45.48 -6.53 31.81
C GLY A 325 44.84 -5.17 31.98
N THR A 326 45.69 -4.14 31.89
CA THR A 326 45.28 -2.74 31.89
C THR A 326 44.54 -2.40 30.60
N VAL A 327 43.59 -1.47 30.71
CA VAL A 327 42.80 -0.97 29.59
C VAL A 327 43.06 0.50 29.35
N ILE A 328 43.06 0.87 28.08
CA ILE A 328 43.03 2.27 27.66
C ILE A 328 41.65 2.83 27.99
N THR A 329 41.63 4.04 28.55
CA THR A 329 40.40 4.80 28.87
C THR A 329 40.51 6.28 28.53
N GLY A 330 41.67 6.71 28.01
CA GLY A 330 41.90 8.09 27.59
C GLY A 330 41.14 8.43 26.32
N ARG A 331 40.75 9.70 26.19
CA ARG A 331 40.19 10.23 24.94
C ARG A 331 41.29 10.52 23.92
N ALA A 332 40.92 10.43 22.66
CA ALA A 332 41.76 10.70 21.51
C ALA A 332 40.98 11.56 20.50
N ALA A 333 41.68 12.42 19.78
CA ALA A 333 41.15 13.16 18.65
C ALA A 333 41.24 12.32 17.36
N ILE A 334 40.57 12.77 16.29
CA ILE A 334 40.56 12.07 15.00
C ILE A 334 41.98 11.83 14.44
N THR A 335 42.92 12.73 14.70
CA THR A 335 44.31 12.64 14.24
C THR A 335 45.21 11.79 15.15
N ASP A 336 44.74 11.42 16.33
CA ASP A 336 45.56 10.71 17.30
C ASP A 336 45.58 9.22 16.97
N ALA A 337 46.79 8.68 16.79
CA ALA A 337 46.99 7.24 16.66
C ALA A 337 47.19 6.61 18.05
N GLN A 338 46.46 5.54 18.34
CA GLN A 338 46.59 4.73 19.55
C GLN A 338 47.21 3.38 19.21
N VAL A 339 47.97 2.78 20.14
CA VAL A 339 48.53 1.44 19.98
C VAL A 339 47.86 0.49 20.98
N PHE A 340 47.26 -0.58 20.47
CA PHE A 340 46.58 -1.59 21.28
C PHE A 340 47.43 -2.86 21.35
N GLY A 341 47.58 -3.38 22.57
CA GLY A 341 48.42 -4.55 22.86
C GLY A 341 47.92 -5.82 22.18
N GLY A 342 48.83 -6.50 21.49
CA GLY A 342 48.64 -7.84 20.92
C GLY A 342 49.00 -8.93 21.93
N ARG A 343 48.49 -10.15 21.70
CA ARG A 343 48.76 -11.32 22.57
C ARG A 343 49.48 -12.48 21.88
N GLY A 344 50.01 -12.24 20.67
CA GLY A 344 50.65 -13.27 19.86
C GLY A 344 49.80 -13.72 18.68
N ALA A 345 50.47 -14.33 17.70
CA ALA A 345 49.81 -14.92 16.55
C ALA A 345 48.77 -15.96 16.98
N GLY A 346 47.62 -16.00 16.30
CA GLY A 346 46.51 -16.90 16.58
C GLY A 346 45.56 -16.46 17.71
N SER A 347 45.89 -15.41 18.46
CA SER A 347 44.97 -14.82 19.46
C SER A 347 44.26 -13.60 18.90
N THR A 348 42.93 -13.56 19.03
CA THR A 348 42.14 -12.37 18.68
C THR A 348 41.92 -11.51 19.92
N ASN A 349 42.30 -10.25 19.79
CA ASN A 349 42.06 -9.16 20.74
C ASN A 349 40.92 -8.29 20.21
N THR A 350 40.32 -7.50 21.10
CA THR A 350 39.26 -6.55 20.73
C THR A 350 39.54 -5.15 21.27
N ALA A 351 39.15 -4.15 20.51
CA ALA A 351 39.04 -2.77 20.95
C ALA A 351 37.59 -2.31 20.76
N LEU A 352 36.96 -1.84 21.83
CA LEU A 352 35.64 -1.20 21.77
C LEU A 352 35.83 0.28 21.48
N ILE A 353 35.17 0.78 20.43
CA ILE A 353 35.26 2.17 20.00
C ILE A 353 33.96 2.88 20.35
N ASN A 354 34.07 4.03 21.00
CA ASN A 354 32.95 4.94 21.24
C ASN A 354 33.41 6.36 20.96
N GLY A 355 32.59 7.18 20.30
CA GLY A 355 32.91 8.58 20.09
C GLY A 355 31.81 9.38 19.41
N LEU A 356 32.08 10.68 19.24
CA LEU A 356 31.19 11.61 18.56
C LEU A 356 31.91 12.22 17.35
N LEU A 357 31.43 11.89 16.16
CA LEU A 357 31.92 12.43 14.89
C LEU A 357 31.10 13.66 14.52
N VAL A 358 31.77 14.77 14.24
CA VAL A 358 31.16 16.00 13.73
C VAL A 358 31.79 16.30 12.37
N THR A 359 30.96 16.38 11.33
CA THR A 359 31.41 16.76 9.99
C THR A 359 31.13 18.25 9.74
N SER A 360 32.05 18.90 9.04
CA SER A 360 31.91 20.30 8.61
C SER A 360 31.22 20.38 7.23
N SER A 361 31.47 21.42 6.45
CA SER A 361 30.85 21.65 5.14
C SER A 361 31.19 20.61 4.06
N THR A 362 32.07 19.65 4.36
CA THR A 362 32.54 18.64 3.40
C THR A 362 32.01 17.27 3.79
N ALA A 363 31.24 16.64 2.89
CA ALA A 363 30.87 15.23 2.97
C ALA A 363 32.03 14.35 2.49
N GLY A 364 32.07 13.08 2.88
CA GLY A 364 33.10 12.15 2.39
C GLY A 364 33.27 10.91 3.24
N SER A 365 34.39 10.21 3.06
CA SER A 365 34.71 8.99 3.78
C SER A 365 35.09 9.26 5.23
N PHE A 366 34.48 8.51 6.15
CA PHE A 366 34.98 8.29 7.50
C PHE A 366 35.35 6.82 7.67
N GLY A 367 36.52 6.53 8.24
CA GLY A 367 36.96 5.15 8.37
C GLY A 367 38.17 4.95 9.27
N VAL A 368 38.49 3.68 9.48
CA VAL A 368 39.65 3.25 10.28
C VAL A 368 40.90 3.26 9.41
N GLN A 369 42.00 3.75 9.97
CA GLN A 369 43.35 3.50 9.48
C GLN A 369 44.10 2.63 10.49
N TRP A 370 44.89 1.68 10.00
CA TRP A 370 45.69 0.83 10.89
C TRP A 370 47.00 0.36 10.27
N ALA A 371 47.91 -0.07 11.13
CA ALA A 371 49.22 -0.65 10.82
C ALA A 371 49.74 -1.42 12.05
N GLN A 372 50.98 -1.90 12.00
CA GLN A 372 51.65 -2.37 13.23
C GLN A 372 52.00 -1.18 14.14
N GLY A 373 51.93 -1.41 15.46
CA GLY A 373 52.46 -0.52 16.50
C GLY A 373 53.97 -0.31 16.35
N ALA A 374 54.71 -1.42 16.31
CA ALA A 374 56.14 -1.47 15.99
C ALA A 374 56.41 -2.44 14.82
N SER A 375 57.52 -2.22 14.12
CA SER A 375 57.88 -3.07 12.99
C SER A 375 58.20 -4.49 13.47
N ASP A 376 57.39 -5.47 13.05
CA ASP A 376 57.56 -6.87 13.46
C ASP A 376 57.31 -7.84 12.29
N GLY A 377 58.03 -8.96 12.27
CA GLY A 377 57.88 -9.99 11.25
C GLY A 377 56.57 -10.78 11.35
N THR A 378 55.92 -10.77 12.52
CA THR A 378 54.63 -11.43 12.73
C THR A 378 53.49 -10.57 12.19
N GLY A 379 52.64 -11.18 11.36
CA GLY A 379 51.52 -10.48 10.74
C GLY A 379 50.52 -9.91 11.76
N THR A 380 50.21 -8.61 11.61
CA THR A 380 49.05 -7.98 12.26
C THR A 380 47.87 -7.96 11.30
N LEU A 381 46.71 -8.40 11.76
CA LEU A 381 45.49 -8.52 10.96
C LEU A 381 44.34 -7.83 11.66
N MET A 382 43.52 -7.11 10.90
CA MET A 382 42.19 -6.75 11.34
C MET A 382 41.20 -7.85 10.96
N LYS A 383 40.46 -8.36 11.95
CA LYS A 383 39.65 -9.58 11.82
C LYS A 383 38.30 -9.31 11.17
N ALA A 384 37.74 -10.36 10.57
CA ALA A 384 36.35 -10.44 10.18
C ALA A 384 35.42 -10.13 11.37
N ALA A 385 34.20 -9.68 11.08
CA ALA A 385 33.22 -9.24 12.06
C ALA A 385 33.59 -7.98 12.88
N SER A 386 34.73 -7.34 12.61
CA SER A 386 34.94 -5.96 13.04
C SER A 386 33.93 -5.04 12.36
N TYR A 387 33.45 -4.01 13.07
CA TYR A 387 32.47 -3.08 12.54
C TYR A 387 32.53 -1.69 13.18
N LEU A 388 31.97 -0.72 12.45
CA LEU A 388 31.59 0.60 12.92
C LEU A 388 30.11 0.83 12.61
N LEU A 389 29.35 1.26 13.61
CA LEU A 389 27.97 1.74 13.49
C LEU A 389 27.96 3.24 13.78
N LEU A 390 27.38 4.00 12.86
CA LEU A 390 27.21 5.44 13.00
C LEU A 390 25.72 5.78 13.00
N ASP A 391 25.25 6.38 14.09
CA ASP A 391 23.87 6.85 14.18
C ASP A 391 23.88 8.37 13.98
N ARG A 392 23.19 8.83 12.93
CA ARG A 392 23.09 10.27 12.68
C ARG A 392 22.16 10.92 13.70
N VAL A 393 22.68 11.87 14.46
CA VAL A 393 21.93 12.59 15.50
C VAL A 393 21.61 14.05 15.13
N VAL A 394 22.28 14.61 14.11
CA VAL A 394 22.01 15.93 13.50
C VAL A 394 22.18 15.87 11.99
#